data_AF-A0A3D1BR73-F1
#
_entry.id   AF-A0A3D1BR73-F1
#
_cell.length_a   1.000
_cell.length_b   1.000
_cell.length_c   1.000
_cell.angle_alpha   90.00
_cell.angle_beta   90.00
_cell.angle_gamma   90.00
#
_symmetry.space_group_name_H-M   'P 1'
#
loop_
_entity.id
_entity.type
_entity.pdbx_description
1 polymer ?
#
loop_
_entity_poly.entity_id
_entity_poly.type
_entity_poly.pdbx_seq_one_letter_code
_entity_poly.pdbx_strand_id
1 'polypeptide(L)' 'MEKKWIIKEAGDSVVMKQLMNSLDVPVALANLMVQHGITSYEEASSFFRPSLENLYDP' A
#
# COMPACT_ATOMS: atom_id res chain seq x y z
N MET A 1 0.13 -8.73 29.32
CA MET A 1 0.18 -7.85 28.13
C MET A 1 -1.24 -7.61 27.67
N GLU A 2 -1.71 -6.36 27.70
CA GLU A 2 -3.04 -6.00 27.20
C GLU A 2 -3.00 -5.88 25.67
N LYS A 3 -3.96 -6.50 24.98
CA LYS A 3 -4.10 -6.37 23.52
C LYS A 3 -4.93 -5.12 23.23
N LYS A 4 -4.37 -4.17 22.47
CA LYS A 4 -5.09 -2.98 22.01
C LYS A 4 -5.38 -3.11 20.51
N TRP A 5 -6.63 -2.93 20.15
CA TRP A 5 -7.05 -2.82 18.75
C TRP A 5 -6.95 -1.35 18.35
N ILE A 6 -6.16 -1.05 17.33
CA ILE A 6 -6.00 0.30 16.78
C ILE A 6 -6.58 0.29 15.37
N ILE A 7 -7.63 1.07 15.16
CA ILE A 7 -8.22 1.26 13.84
C ILE A 7 -7.44 2.39 13.16
N LYS A 8 -6.79 2.08 12.05
CA LYS A 8 -6.13 3.10 11.22
C LYS A 8 -7.18 3.89 10.45
N GLU A 9 -6.97 5.20 10.34
CA GLU A 9 -7.82 6.05 9.52
C GLU A 9 -7.74 5.66 8.04
N ALA A 10 -8.80 5.98 7.29
CA ALA A 10 -8.80 5.77 5.85
C ALA A 10 -7.71 6.64 5.21
N GLY A 11 -7.03 6.09 4.19
CA GLY A 11 -6.02 6.82 3.43
C GLY A 11 -6.60 8.02 2.68
N ASP A 12 -5.73 8.81 2.05
CA ASP A 12 -6.16 9.89 1.16
C ASP A 12 -6.97 9.33 -0.02
N SER A 13 -8.21 9.80 -0.15
CA SER A 13 -9.14 9.42 -1.23
C SER A 13 -8.64 9.74 -2.64
N VAL A 14 -7.81 10.78 -2.79
CA VAL A 14 -7.22 11.16 -4.08
C VAL A 14 -6.17 10.14 -4.49
N VAL A 15 -5.25 9.83 -3.57
CA VAL A 15 -4.19 8.83 -3.78
C VAL A 15 -4.81 7.44 -4.02
N MET A 16 -5.84 7.07 -3.26
CA MET A 16 -6.58 5.83 -3.48
C MET A 16 -7.16 5.75 -4.89
N LYS A 17 -7.87 6.78 -5.37
CA LYS A 17 -8.44 6.79 -6.73
C LYS A 17 -7.36 6.67 -7.81
N GLN A 18 -6.23 7.35 -7.62
CA GLN A 18 -5.09 7.25 -8.52
C GLN A 18 -4.54 5.82 -8.56
N LEU A 19 -4.32 5.19 -7.40
CA LEU A 19 -3.83 3.82 -7.32
C LEU A 19 -4.83 2.80 -7.90
N MET A 20 -6.13 2.97 -7.61
CA MET A 20 -7.20 2.15 -8.17
C MET A 20 -7.17 2.17 -9.70
N ASN A 21 -7.07 3.36 -10.31
CA ASN A 21 -7.05 3.50 -11.77
C ASN A 21 -5.75 3.00 -12.39
N SER A 22 -4.60 3.22 -11.73
CA SER A 22 -3.28 2.86 -12.27
C SER A 22 -2.98 1.37 -12.16
N LEU A 23 -3.45 0.70 -11.10
CA LEU A 23 -3.17 -0.72 -10.82
C LEU A 23 -4.37 -1.63 -11.09
N ASP A 24 -5.54 -1.06 -11.43
CA ASP A 24 -6.83 -1.77 -11.58
C ASP A 24 -7.17 -2.62 -10.34
N VAL A 25 -7.09 -1.99 -9.16
CA VAL A 25 -7.28 -2.66 -7.87
C VAL A 25 -8.54 -2.19 -7.13
N PRO A 26 -9.15 -3.05 -6.29
CA PRO A 26 -10.27 -2.65 -5.45
C PRO A 26 -9.90 -1.58 -4.41
N VAL A 27 -10.89 -0.78 -4.00
CA VAL A 27 -10.73 0.30 -3.00
C VAL A 27 -10.14 -0.18 -1.68
N ALA A 28 -10.49 -1.40 -1.23
CA ALA A 28 -9.96 -1.95 0.01
C ALA A 28 -8.44 -2.16 -0.06
N LEU A 29 -7.93 -2.56 -1.23
CA LEU A 29 -6.50 -2.77 -1.45
C LEU A 29 -5.78 -1.42 -1.58
N ALA A 30 -6.34 -0.48 -2.33
CA ALA A 30 -5.81 0.88 -2.42
C ALA A 30 -5.73 1.57 -1.05
N ASN A 31 -6.75 1.40 -0.20
CA ASN A 31 -6.74 1.94 1.16
C ASN A 31 -5.62 1.31 2.00
N LEU A 32 -5.42 0.00 1.90
CA LEU A 32 -4.33 -0.70 2.56
C LEU A 32 -2.97 -0.18 2.10
N MET A 33 -2.76 -0.01 0.79
CA MET A 33 -1.52 0.56 0.23
C MET A 33 -1.20 1.93 0.85
N VAL A 34 -2.18 2.84 0.87
CA VAL A 34 -2.01 4.18 1.43
C VAL A 34 -1.72 4.12 2.94
N GLN A 35 -2.38 3.24 3.69
CA GLN A 35 -2.10 3.02 5.12
C GLN A 35 -0.72 2.40 5.40
N HIS A 36 -0.08 1.81 4.38
CA HIS A 36 1.28 1.31 4.41
C HIS A 36 2.32 2.30 3.84
N GLY A 37 1.88 3.51 3.47
CA GLY A 37 2.76 4.55 2.92
C GLY A 37 3.06 4.39 1.44
N ILE A 38 2.41 3.45 0.75
CA ILE A 38 2.51 3.27 -0.70
C ILE A 38 1.57 4.27 -1.36
N THR A 39 2.14 5.26 -2.05
CA THR A 39 1.36 6.36 -2.66
C THR A 39 1.55 6.46 -4.17
N SER A 40 2.49 5.69 -4.73
CA SER A 40 2.77 5.66 -6.16
C SER A 40 2.59 4.28 -6.77
N TYR A 41 2.40 4.26 -8.09
CA TYR A 41 2.35 3.02 -8.88
C TYR A 41 3.65 2.22 -8.75
N GLU A 42 4.80 2.89 -8.78
CA GLU A 42 6.12 2.24 -8.75
C GLU A 42 6.38 1.56 -7.40
N GLU A 43 6.08 2.24 -6.29
CA GLU A 43 6.13 1.66 -4.95
C GLU A 43 5.19 0.45 -4.84
N ALA A 44 3.95 0.57 -5.34
CA ALA A 44 3.01 -0.54 -5.32
C ALA A 44 3.51 -1.72 -6.15
N SER A 45 4.00 -1.46 -7.38
CA SER A 45 4.53 -2.49 -8.25
C SER A 45 5.73 -3.19 -7.62
N SER A 46 6.68 -2.44 -7.03
CA SER A 46 7.83 -3.00 -6.33
C SER A 46 7.41 -3.84 -5.11
N PHE A 47 6.44 -3.35 -4.35
CA PHE A 47 5.93 -4.04 -3.15
C PHE A 47 5.20 -5.35 -3.46
N PHE A 48 4.34 -5.37 -4.48
CA PHE A 48 3.58 -6.56 -4.88
C PHE A 48 4.37 -7.50 -5.79
N ARG A 49 5.44 -7.01 -6.43
CA ARG A 49 6.34 -7.80 -7.29
C ARG A 49 7.79 -7.66 -6.80
N PRO A 50 8.09 -8.16 -5.59
CA PRO A 50 9.45 -8.14 -5.10
C PRO A 50 10.33 -9.01 -6.01
N SER A 51 11.48 -8.49 -6.40
CA SER A 51 12.53 -9.25 -7.08
C SER A 51 13.62 -9.62 -6.08
N LEU A 52 14.31 -10.74 -6.32
CA LEU A 52 15.48 -11.13 -5.52
C LEU A 52 16.62 -10.10 -5.62
N GLU A 53 16.68 -9.34 -6.72
CA GLU A 53 17.65 -8.27 -6.94
C GLU A 53 17.44 -7.07 -6.00
N ASN A 54 16.22 -6.89 -5.48
CA ASN A 54 15.87 -5.80 -4.54
C ASN A 54 16.05 -6.23 -3.07
N LEU A 55 16.65 -7.39 -2.82
CA LEU A 55 16.92 -7.84 -1.46
C LEU A 55 18.07 -7.01 -0.88
N TYR A 56 17.79 -6.23 0.17
CA TYR A 56 18.84 -5.56 0.93
C TYR A 56 19.79 -6.60 1.52
N ASP A 57 21.09 -6.46 1.25
CA ASP A 57 22.14 -7.24 1.92
C ASP A 57 22.37 -6.61 3.31
N PRO A 58 22.17 -7.37 4.41
CA PRO A 58 22.11 -6.84 5.78
C PRO A 58 23.46 -6.42 6.38
#